data_AF-A0A659QXQ1-F1
#
_entry.id   AF-A0A659QXQ1-F1
#
_cell.length_a   1.000
_cell.length_b   1.000
_cell.length_c   1.000
_cell.angle_alpha   90.00
_cell.angle_beta   90.00
_cell.angle_gamma   90.00
#
_symmetry.space_group_name_H-M   'P 1'
#
loop_
_entity.id
_entity.type
_entity.pdbx_description
1 polymer ?
#
loop_
_entity_poly.entity_id
_entity_poly.type
_entity_poly.pdbx_seq_one_letter_code
_entity_poly.pdbx_strand_id
1 'polypeptide(L)'
;FGRSSAMALGVALALYLVGNDPPATQLVVPFFKDVMPQLGLFYILLSYFVNVGTGNAVHLTDGLDGLAIMPTVFVAAGFALVAWATGNMNFANYLHIPYLRHAG
;
A
#
# COMPACT_ATOMS: atom_id res chain seq x y z
N PHE A 1 21.16 -3.54 -5.02
CA PHE A 1 20.23 -4.69 -5.10
C PHE A 1 20.01 -5.41 -3.76
N GLY A 2 21.04 -5.88 -3.05
CA GLY A 2 20.84 -6.68 -1.83
C GLY A 2 20.22 -5.94 -0.62
N ARG A 3 20.62 -4.67 -0.38
CA ARG A 3 20.21 -3.92 0.81
C ARG A 3 18.73 -3.50 0.80
N SER A 4 18.22 -2.99 -0.31
CA SER A 4 16.81 -2.61 -0.47
C SER A 4 15.87 -3.81 -0.34
N SER A 5 16.27 -4.95 -0.90
CA SER A 5 15.52 -6.20 -0.79
C SER A 5 15.45 -6.71 0.65
N ALA A 6 16.56 -6.68 1.38
CA ALA A 6 16.59 -7.07 2.80
C ALA A 6 15.70 -6.14 3.67
N MET A 7 15.75 -4.83 3.42
CA MET A 7 14.88 -3.87 4.11
C MET A 7 13.40 -4.10 3.78
N ALA A 8 13.07 -4.33 2.50
CA ALA A 8 11.69 -4.60 2.08
C ALA A 8 11.13 -5.87 2.72
N LEU A 9 11.94 -6.93 2.84
CA LEU A 9 11.54 -8.16 3.53
C LEU A 9 11.34 -7.91 5.03
N GLY A 10 12.24 -7.16 5.66
CA GLY A 10 12.11 -6.76 7.06
C GLY A 10 10.83 -5.97 7.33
N VAL A 11 10.49 -5.01 6.45
CA VAL A 11 9.22 -4.26 6.53
C VAL A 11 8.02 -5.18 6.34
N ALA A 12 8.03 -6.07 5.34
CA ALA A 12 6.93 -7.01 5.10
C ALA A 12 6.68 -7.93 6.30
N LEU A 13 7.75 -8.44 6.92
CA LEU A 13 7.67 -9.24 8.14
C LEU A 13 7.16 -8.42 9.32
N ALA A 14 7.67 -7.20 9.53
CA ALA A 14 7.23 -6.33 10.61
C ALA A 14 5.73 -6.01 10.49
N LEU A 15 5.25 -5.66 9.30
CA LEU A 15 3.83 -5.41 9.03
C LEU A 15 2.98 -6.65 9.30
N TYR A 16 3.44 -7.83 8.88
CA TYR A 16 2.74 -9.09 9.14
C TYR A 16 2.66 -9.44 10.63
N LEU A 17 3.73 -9.20 11.39
CA LEU A 17 3.78 -9.48 12.83
C LEU A 17 2.97 -8.47 13.66
N VAL A 18 2.90 -7.21 13.22
CA VAL A 18 2.10 -6.16 13.89
C VAL A 18 0.61 -6.31 13.56
N GLY A 19 0.28 -6.75 12.35
CA GLY A 19 -1.09 -7.00 11.88
C GLY A 19 -1.75 -8.20 12.56
N ASN A 20 -2.08 -8.06 13.84
CA ASN A 20 -2.70 -9.13 14.63
C ASN A 20 -4.19 -9.33 14.32
N ASP A 21 -4.84 -8.34 13.70
CA ASP A 21 -6.25 -8.42 13.33
C ASP A 21 -6.42 -8.98 11.90
N PRO A 22 -7.42 -9.86 11.66
CA PRO A 22 -7.70 -10.40 10.33
C PRO A 22 -7.78 -9.35 9.20
N PRO A 23 -8.38 -8.14 9.40
CA PRO A 23 -8.42 -7.12 8.37
C PRO A 23 -7.06 -6.58 7.93
N ALA A 24 -6.03 -6.64 8.77
CA ALA A 24 -4.71 -6.08 8.48
C ALA A 24 -4.00 -6.78 7.30
N THR A 25 -4.36 -8.03 7.05
CA THR A 25 -3.76 -8.88 6.01
C THR A 25 -4.73 -9.21 4.86
N GLN A 26 -5.93 -8.60 4.88
CA GLN A 26 -6.88 -8.70 3.78
C GLN A 26 -6.48 -7.81 2.61
N LEU A 27 -6.65 -8.31 1.39
CA LEU A 27 -6.47 -7.53 0.18
C LEU A 27 -7.79 -6.87 -0.22
N VAL A 28 -7.86 -5.55 -0.15
CA VAL A 28 -8.99 -4.81 -0.72
C VAL A 28 -8.88 -4.87 -2.23
N VAL A 29 -9.86 -5.49 -2.89
CA VAL A 29 -9.92 -5.53 -4.36
C VAL A 29 -10.74 -4.33 -4.84
N PRO A 30 -10.16 -3.40 -5.63
CA PRO A 30 -10.89 -2.26 -6.16
C PRO A 30 -12.15 -2.69 -6.92
N PHE A 31 -13.21 -1.89 -6.83
CA PHE A 31 -14.52 -2.13 -7.47
C PHE A 31 -15.33 -3.33 -6.93
N PHE A 32 -14.72 -4.23 -6.16
CA PHE A 32 -15.40 -5.37 -5.55
C PHE A 32 -15.46 -5.22 -4.02
N LYS A 33 -16.58 -4.71 -3.51
CA LYS A 33 -16.74 -4.32 -2.10
C LYS A 33 -16.75 -5.50 -1.13
N ASP A 34 -17.24 -6.66 -1.57
CA ASP A 34 -17.36 -7.86 -0.74
C ASP A 34 -16.18 -8.85 -0.94
N VAL A 35 -15.24 -8.51 -1.84
CA VAL A 35 -14.09 -9.38 -2.16
C VAL A 35 -12.86 -8.86 -1.44
N MET A 36 -12.66 -9.39 -0.23
CA MET A 36 -11.50 -9.07 0.62
C MET A 36 -10.79 -10.36 1.05
N PRO A 37 -10.09 -11.06 0.12
CA PRO A 37 -9.45 -12.32 0.44
C PRO A 37 -8.38 -12.11 1.51
N GLN A 38 -8.40 -13.01 2.50
CA GLN A 38 -7.37 -13.08 3.53
C GLN A 38 -6.09 -13.67 2.90
N LEU A 39 -5.00 -12.90 2.89
CA LEU A 39 -3.74 -13.35 2.27
C LEU A 39 -2.91 -14.22 3.21
N GLY A 40 -2.99 -14.03 4.53
CA GLY A 40 -2.11 -14.74 5.47
C GLY A 40 -0.64 -14.60 5.08
N LEU A 41 0.09 -15.71 4.93
CA LEU A 41 1.51 -15.69 4.54
C LEU A 41 1.75 -15.09 3.14
N PHE A 42 0.77 -15.13 2.22
CA PHE A 42 0.90 -14.46 0.92
C PHE A 42 1.01 -12.95 1.04
N TYR A 43 0.61 -12.36 2.17
CA TYR A 43 0.80 -10.94 2.45
C TYR A 43 2.28 -10.57 2.41
N ILE A 44 3.16 -11.39 2.99
CA ILE A 44 4.61 -11.14 3.03
C ILE A 44 5.17 -11.14 1.60
N LEU A 45 4.78 -12.13 0.79
CA LEU A 45 5.20 -12.25 -0.60
C LEU A 45 4.75 -11.04 -1.44
N LEU A 46 3.47 -10.67 -1.32
CA LEU A 46 2.90 -9.55 -2.06
C LEU A 46 3.53 -8.21 -1.62
N SER A 47 3.64 -7.97 -0.32
CA SER A 47 4.24 -6.76 0.25
C SER A 47 5.71 -6.62 -0.17
N TYR A 48 6.48 -7.71 -0.10
CA TYR A 48 7.86 -7.73 -0.58
C TYR A 48 7.95 -7.39 -2.08
N PHE A 49 7.13 -8.04 -2.91
CA PHE A 49 7.11 -7.81 -4.35
C PHE A 49 6.74 -6.37 -4.70
N VAL A 50 5.71 -5.80 -4.06
CA VAL A 50 5.28 -4.41 -4.28
C VAL A 50 6.37 -3.43 -3.84
N ASN A 51 6.99 -3.63 -2.68
CA ASN A 51 8.02 -2.73 -2.16
C ASN A 51 9.28 -2.72 -3.05
N VAL A 52 9.80 -3.90 -3.40
CA VAL A 52 10.99 -4.00 -4.26
C VAL A 52 10.67 -3.58 -5.70
N GLY A 53 9.48 -3.98 -6.20
CA GLY A 53 9.01 -3.67 -7.54
C GLY A 53 8.83 -2.18 -7.77
N THR A 54 8.13 -1.48 -6.87
CA THR A 54 7.92 -0.02 -6.97
C THR A 54 9.23 0.76 -6.83
N GLY A 55 10.10 0.40 -5.88
CA GLY A 55 11.41 1.06 -5.71
C GLY A 55 12.35 0.91 -6.92
N ASN A 56 12.31 -0.25 -7.60
CA ASN A 56 13.04 -0.46 -8.85
C ASN A 56 12.38 0.26 -10.03
N ALA A 57 11.04 0.31 -10.07
CA ALA A 57 10.30 1.03 -11.12
C ALA A 57 10.62 2.54 -11.08
N VAL A 58 10.66 3.16 -9.90
CA VAL A 58 11.04 4.57 -9.75
C VAL A 58 12.47 4.79 -10.27
N HIS A 59 13.43 3.96 -9.88
CA HIS A 59 14.80 4.04 -10.42
C HIS A 59 14.87 3.91 -11.95
N LEU A 60 14.01 3.08 -12.55
CA LEU A 60 13.96 2.93 -14.00
C LEU A 60 13.40 4.18 -14.69
N THR A 61 12.48 4.90 -14.04
CA THR A 61 11.90 6.15 -14.54
C THR A 61 12.73 7.40 -14.24
N ASP A 62 13.64 7.32 -13.27
CA ASP A 62 14.51 8.42 -12.83
C ASP A 62 15.83 8.47 -13.63
N GLY A 63 15.71 8.41 -14.97
CA GLY A 63 16.84 8.40 -15.91
C GLY A 63 17.19 9.78 -16.48
N LEU A 64 16.46 10.83 -16.09
CA LEU A 64 16.63 12.21 -16.54
C LEU A 64 16.23 13.15 -15.39
N ASP A 65 16.97 14.24 -15.20
CA ASP A 65 16.79 15.18 -14.07
C ASP A 65 15.31 15.59 -13.89
N GLY A 66 14.68 15.04 -12.86
CA GLY A 66 13.31 15.40 -12.46
C GLY A 66 12.16 14.69 -13.21
N LEU A 67 12.40 13.63 -13.99
CA LEU A 67 11.30 12.92 -14.65
C LEU A 67 10.46 12.07 -13.67
N ALA A 68 11.08 11.47 -12.66
CA ALA A 68 10.37 10.62 -11.70
C ALA A 68 9.62 11.39 -10.60
N ILE A 69 10.01 12.65 -10.32
CA ILE A 69 9.42 13.40 -9.21
C ILE A 69 7.95 13.78 -9.47
N MET A 70 7.61 14.22 -10.68
CA MET A 70 6.23 14.63 -11.00
C MET A 70 5.23 13.47 -10.87
N PRO A 71 5.46 12.28 -11.47
CA PRO A 71 4.61 11.10 -11.23
C PRO A 71 4.51 10.72 -9.75
N THR A 72 5.62 10.79 -9.02
CA THR A 72 5.66 10.45 -7.58
C THR A 72 4.76 11.38 -6.77
N VAL A 73 4.78 12.69 -7.04
CA VAL A 73 3.92 13.67 -6.36
C VAL A 73 2.44 13.39 -6.63
N PHE A 74 2.05 13.09 -7.87
CA PHE A 74 0.65 12.76 -8.19
C PHE A 74 0.19 11.47 -7.51
N VAL A 75 1.03 10.44 -7.48
CA VAL A 75 0.73 9.18 -6.78
C VAL A 75 0.60 9.41 -5.26
N ALA A 76 1.52 10.19 -4.67
CA ALA A 76 1.47 10.54 -3.25
C ALA A 76 0.21 11.34 -2.90
N ALA A 77 -0.18 12.31 -3.73
CA ALA A 77 -1.42 13.07 -3.57
C ALA A 77 -2.65 12.15 -3.65
N GLY A 78 -2.66 11.20 -4.60
CA GLY A 78 -3.70 10.18 -4.70
C GLY A 78 -3.81 9.34 -3.43
N PHE A 79 -2.69 8.85 -2.89
CA PHE A 79 -2.69 8.09 -1.63
C PHE A 79 -3.13 8.94 -0.44
N ALA A 80 -2.77 10.22 -0.38
CA ALA A 80 -3.23 11.13 0.67
C ALA A 80 -4.75 11.32 0.65
N LEU A 81 -5.35 11.43 -0.54
CA LEU A 81 -6.81 11.48 -0.69
C LEU A 81 -7.49 10.18 -0.24
N VAL A 82 -6.92 9.02 -0.58
CA VAL A 82 -7.45 7.72 -0.15
C VAL A 82 -7.33 7.55 1.36
N ALA A 83 -6.20 7.94 1.95
CA ALA A 83 -5.97 7.94 3.40
C ALA A 83 -7.02 8.79 4.13
N TRP A 84 -7.25 10.02 3.67
CA TRP A 84 -8.29 10.90 4.21
C TRP A 84 -9.71 10.31 4.04
N ALA A 85 -10.03 9.77 2.87
CA ALA A 85 -11.36 9.23 2.59
C ALA A 85 -11.68 7.99 3.44
N THR A 86 -10.71 7.09 3.63
CA THR A 86 -10.84 5.91 4.50
C THR A 86 -10.84 6.27 5.98
N GLY A 87 -10.19 7.38 6.37
CA GLY A 87 -10.16 7.90 7.74
C GLY A 87 -11.40 8.72 8.15
N ASN A 88 -12.25 9.13 7.20
CA ASN A 88 -13.48 9.87 7.48
C ASN A 88 -14.71 8.96 7.40
N MET A 89 -15.43 8.79 8.51
CA MET A 89 -16.56 7.85 8.59
C MET A 89 -17.68 8.17 7.59
N ASN A 90 -17.97 9.45 7.33
CA ASN A 90 -19.02 9.83 6.38
C ASN A 90 -18.62 9.48 4.94
N PHE A 91 -17.37 9.76 4.57
CA PHE A 91 -16.87 9.46 3.23
C PHE A 91 -16.65 7.97 3.01
N ALA A 92 -16.08 7.26 3.97
CA ALA A 92 -15.92 5.81 3.89
C ALA A 92 -17.26 5.11 3.66
N ASN A 93 -18.30 5.52 4.39
CA ASN A 93 -19.66 5.00 4.21
C ASN A 93 -20.26 5.39 2.85
N TYR A 94 -20.12 6.65 2.41
CA TYR A 94 -20.65 7.12 1.12
C TYR A 94 -20.00 6.39 -0.07
N LEU A 95 -18.68 6.23 -0.07
CA LEU A 95 -17.92 5.53 -1.11
C LEU A 95 -17.99 4.00 -0.98
N HIS A 96 -18.52 3.49 0.14
CA HIS A 96 -18.49 2.08 0.51
C HIS A 96 -17.08 1.47 0.44
N ILE A 97 -16.14 2.14 1.10
CA ILE A 97 -14.77 1.67 1.31
C ILE A 97 -14.55 1.37 2.80
N PRO A 98 -13.60 0.49 3.18
CA PRO A 98 -13.33 0.19 4.57
C PRO A 98 -12.96 1.45 5.38
N TYR A 99 -13.64 1.65 6.51
CA TYR A 99 -13.30 2.72 7.45
C TYR A 99 -12.11 2.30 8.31
N LEU A 100 -11.05 3.09 8.29
CA LEU A 100 -9.82 2.85 9.05
C LEU A 100 -9.62 3.98 10.05
N ARG A 101 -9.74 3.66 11.34
CA ARG A 101 -9.54 4.65 12.39
C ARG A 101 -8.07 5.09 12.39
N HIS A 102 -7.83 6.41 12.38
CA HIS A 102 -6.51 7.04 12.33
C HIS A 102 -5.74 6.91 11.00
N ALA A 103 -6.42 6.60 9.89
CA ALA A 103 -5.77 6.47 8.58
C ALA A 103 -5.46 7.80 7.86
N GLY A 104 -5.75 8.96 8.46
CA GLY A 104 -5.55 10.28 7.85
C GLY A 104 -5.08 11.33 8.84
#